data_AF-A0A0V8DSB8-F1
#
_entry.id   AF-A0A0V8DSB8-F1
#
_cell.length_a   1.000
_cell.length_b   1.000
_cell.length_c   1.000
_cell.angle_alpha   90.00
_cell.angle_beta   90.00
_cell.angle_gamma   90.00
#
_symmetry.space_group_name_H-M   'P 1'
#
loop_
_entity.id
_entity.type
_entity.pdbx_description
1 polymer ?
#
loop_
_entity_poly.entity_id
_entity_poly.type
_entity_poly.pdbx_seq_one_letter_code
_entity_poly.pdbx_strand_id
1 'polypeptide(L)'
;MDKKITKNSFLDLSILIPYLILSAVGLLMVFSATVPYQINRGLSPYRLAISQGVFIIISFVALIIIYRVKLRIIKNEKILKIIFLIIILLMIYSRVGPNTSANGAHGWIPLPGIGTIQPVEFAKLFTVWFLASIFSNRQEEIEKNDIQAIFKGNNLIKKL
;
A
#
# COMPACT_ATOMS: atom_id res chain seq x y z
N MET A 1 -21.05 27.90 -16.39
CA MET A 1 -19.60 28.14 -16.54
C MET A 1 -18.88 27.03 -15.81
N ASP A 2 -18.57 25.94 -16.52
CA ASP A 2 -18.03 24.72 -15.95
C ASP A 2 -16.64 24.97 -15.38
N LYS A 3 -16.53 24.92 -14.06
CA LYS A 3 -15.28 25.05 -13.33
C LYS A 3 -14.41 23.85 -13.72
N LYS A 4 -13.52 24.01 -14.72
CA LYS A 4 -12.52 23.00 -15.07
C LYS A 4 -11.76 22.64 -13.81
N ILE A 5 -12.02 21.44 -13.31
CA ILE A 5 -11.38 20.89 -12.12
C ILE A 5 -9.90 20.66 -12.47
N THR A 6 -9.07 21.68 -12.27
CA THR A 6 -7.62 21.59 -12.43
C THR A 6 -7.02 20.85 -11.24
N LYS A 7 -6.34 19.74 -11.54
CA LYS A 7 -5.77 18.76 -10.59
C LYS A 7 -4.85 19.36 -9.52
N ASN A 8 -4.32 20.57 -9.74
CA ASN A 8 -3.31 21.21 -8.89
C ASN A 8 -3.83 21.75 -7.54
N SER A 9 -5.16 21.76 -7.30
CA SER A 9 -5.77 22.22 -6.04
C SER A 9 -6.19 21.09 -5.07
N PHE A 10 -5.79 19.84 -5.32
CA PHE A 10 -6.22 18.66 -4.52
C PHE A 10 -5.17 18.13 -3.54
N LEU A 11 -4.04 18.81 -3.36
CA LEU A 11 -3.11 18.46 -2.28
C LEU A 11 -3.66 19.05 -0.99
N ASP A 12 -4.26 18.19 -0.17
CA ASP A 12 -4.69 18.57 1.17
C ASP A 12 -3.46 18.75 2.07
N LEU A 13 -3.04 20.01 2.21
CA LEU A 13 -1.90 20.40 3.05
C LEU A 13 -2.12 19.99 4.51
N SER A 14 -3.38 19.85 4.95
CA SER A 14 -3.73 19.40 6.29
C SER A 14 -3.25 17.97 6.56
N ILE A 15 -3.13 17.13 5.52
CA ILE A 15 -2.62 15.76 5.64
C ILE A 15 -1.13 15.71 5.31
N LEU A 16 -0.69 16.48 4.31
CA LEU A 16 0.69 16.45 3.87
C LEU A 16 1.66 17.00 4.92
N ILE A 17 1.33 18.11 5.58
CA ILE A 17 2.21 18.74 6.58
C ILE A 17 2.45 17.80 7.77
N PRO A 18 1.43 17.21 8.43
CA PRO A 18 1.65 16.24 9.50
C PRO A 18 2.47 15.03 9.04
N TYR A 19 2.25 14.54 7.81
CA TYR A 19 3.03 13.43 7.27
C TYR A 19 4.52 13.78 7.14
N LEU A 20 4.86 14.97 6.65
CA LEU A 20 6.25 15.45 6.55
C LEU A 20 6.91 15.55 7.93
N ILE A 21 6.21 16.17 8.89
CA ILE A 21 6.68 16.32 10.26
C ILE A 21 6.92 14.95 10.89
N LEU A 22 5.95 14.04 10.77
CA LEU A 22 6.05 12.70 11.34
C LEU A 22 7.19 11.89 10.71
N SER A 23 7.42 12.04 9.41
CA SER A 23 8.54 11.40 8.71
C SER A 23 9.90 11.94 9.19
N ALA A 24 10.02 13.25 9.40
CA ALA A 24 11.25 13.86 9.91
C ALA A 24 11.52 13.45 11.37
N VAL A 25 10.49 13.49 12.23
CA VAL A 25 10.58 13.02 13.62
C VAL A 25 10.92 11.53 13.66
N GLY A 26 10.31 10.72 12.80
CA GLY A 26 10.61 9.29 12.68
C GLY A 26 12.07 9.03 12.31
N LEU A 27 12.62 9.80 11.36
CA LEU A 27 14.04 9.69 10.99
C LEU A 27 14.97 10.04 12.16
N LEU A 28 14.66 11.11 12.91
CA LEU A 28 15.40 11.50 14.12
C LEU A 28 15.34 10.41 15.19
N MET A 29 14.17 9.79 15.40
CA MET A 29 14.00 8.69 16.35
C MET A 29 14.78 7.44 15.94
N VAL A 30 14.77 7.07 14.66
CA VAL A 30 15.59 5.96 14.15
C VAL A 30 17.07 6.24 14.40
N PHE A 31 17.56 7.44 14.11
CA PHE A 31 18.94 7.80 14.38
C PHE A 31 19.26 7.69 15.89
N SER A 32 18.45 8.31 16.74
CA SER A 32 18.65 8.30 18.20
C SER A 32 18.69 6.88 18.80
N ALA A 33 17.73 6.03 18.42
CA ALA A 33 17.61 4.68 18.96
C ALA A 33 18.66 3.69 18.42
N THR A 34 19.15 3.90 17.19
CA THR A 34 20.02 2.93 16.52
C THR A 34 21.52 3.22 16.67
N VAL A 35 21.91 4.45 17.02
CA VAL A 35 23.33 4.83 17.18
C VAL A 35 24.06 3.96 18.22
N PRO A 36 23.55 3.79 19.47
CA PRO A 36 24.22 2.96 20.46
C PRO A 36 24.34 1.51 20.00
N TYR A 37 23.30 0.99 19.34
CA TYR A 37 23.27 -0.36 18.80
C TYR A 37 24.33 -0.57 17.70
N GLN A 38 24.51 0.40 16.80
CA GLN A 38 25.47 0.30 15.71
C GLN A 38 26.92 0.47 16.18
N ILE A 39 27.17 1.38 17.12
CA ILE A 39 28.50 1.57 17.73
C ILE A 39 28.95 0.28 18.42
N ASN A 40 28.06 -0.38 19.18
CA ASN A 40 28.35 -1.66 19.83
C ASN A 40 28.71 -2.79 18.85
N ARG A 41 28.29 -2.69 17.58
CA ARG A 41 28.60 -3.65 16.52
C ARG A 41 29.79 -3.23 15.64
N GLY A 42 30.47 -2.13 15.97
CA GLY A 42 31.57 -1.57 15.18
C GLY A 42 31.15 -1.05 13.79
N LEU A 43 29.85 -0.79 13.60
CA LEU A 43 29.29 -0.31 12.33
C LEU A 43 29.18 1.22 12.34
N SER A 44 29.07 1.81 11.14
CA SER A 44 28.81 3.24 11.00
C SER A 44 27.49 3.63 11.69
N PRO A 45 27.48 4.61 12.63
CA PRO A 45 26.28 5.05 13.33
C PRO A 45 25.17 5.58 12.41
N TYR A 46 25.54 6.00 11.20
CA TYR A 46 24.62 6.62 10.25
C TYR A 46 23.95 5.63 9.30
N ARG A 47 24.41 4.38 9.22
CA ARG A 47 23.97 3.43 8.17
C ARG A 47 22.45 3.21 8.17
N LEU A 48 21.84 2.95 9.32
CA LEU A 48 20.39 2.77 9.42
C LEU A 48 19.60 4.06 9.17
N ALA A 49 20.09 5.20 9.65
CA ALA A 49 19.46 6.50 9.39
C ALA A 49 19.50 6.86 7.89
N ILE A 50 20.62 6.61 7.21
CA ILE A 50 20.74 6.82 5.75
C ILE A 50 19.77 5.90 5.01
N SER A 51 19.70 4.62 5.39
CA SER A 51 18.74 3.68 4.78
C SER A 51 17.30 4.17 4.95
N GLN A 52 16.93 4.64 6.14
CA GLN A 52 15.61 5.20 6.40
C GLN A 52 15.34 6.46 5.56
N GLY A 53 16.34 7.33 5.42
CA GLY A 53 16.26 8.51 4.55
C GLY A 53 16.01 8.15 3.08
N VAL A 54 16.69 7.12 2.57
CA VAL A 54 16.46 6.61 1.21
C VAL A 54 15.03 6.09 1.05
N PHE A 55 14.50 5.34 2.02
CA PHE A 55 13.11 4.87 1.98
C PHE A 55 12.08 6.02 2.02
N ILE A 56 12.37 7.09 2.76
CA ILE A 56 11.54 8.30 2.76
C ILE A 56 11.52 8.92 1.34
N ILE A 57 12.67 9.06 0.69
CA ILE A 57 12.74 9.58 -0.69
C ILE A 57 11.95 8.69 -1.65
N ILE A 58 12.11 7.37 -1.56
CA ILE A 58 11.35 6.40 -2.37
C ILE A 58 9.85 6.56 -2.13
N SER A 59 9.40 6.79 -0.88
CA SER A 59 7.98 7.01 -0.60
C SER A 59 7.44 8.30 -1.24
N PHE A 60 8.23 9.38 -1.29
CA PHE A 60 7.83 10.60 -2.01
C PHE A 60 7.70 10.38 -3.51
N VAL A 61 8.64 9.64 -4.11
CA VAL A 61 8.56 9.29 -5.53
C VAL A 61 7.29 8.46 -5.79
N ALA A 62 7.01 7.47 -4.95
CA ALA A 62 5.79 6.66 -5.04
C ALA A 62 4.52 7.52 -4.90
N LEU A 63 4.49 8.46 -3.94
CA LEU A 63 3.39 9.41 -3.75
C LEU A 63 3.12 10.22 -5.02
N ILE A 64 4.15 10.78 -5.64
CA ILE A 64 4.03 11.58 -6.87
C ILE A 64 3.51 10.72 -8.02
N ILE A 65 4.01 9.49 -8.17
CA ILE A 65 3.54 8.55 -9.19
C ILE A 65 2.05 8.27 -9.00
N ILE A 66 1.64 7.86 -7.79
CA ILE A 66 0.24 7.54 -7.47
C ILE A 66 -0.66 8.75 -7.71
N TYR A 67 -0.24 9.94 -7.27
CA TYR A 67 -0.96 11.20 -7.49
C TYR A 67 -1.18 11.49 -8.99
N ARG A 68 -0.24 11.11 -9.85
CA ARG A 68 -0.35 11.29 -11.31
C ARG A 68 -1.29 10.27 -11.97
N VAL A 69 -1.52 9.10 -11.38
CA VAL A 69 -2.41 8.07 -11.94
C VAL A 69 -3.85 8.61 -12.10
N LYS A 70 -4.50 8.26 -13.22
CA LYS A 70 -5.89 8.64 -13.49
C LYS A 70 -6.85 7.69 -12.77
N LEU A 71 -7.93 8.23 -12.20
CA LEU A 71 -8.98 7.44 -11.53
C LEU A 71 -9.56 6.32 -12.40
N ARG A 72 -9.65 6.51 -13.73
CA ARG A 72 -10.09 5.47 -14.68
C ARG A 72 -9.22 4.21 -14.64
N ILE A 73 -7.91 4.35 -14.41
CA ILE A 73 -6.97 3.22 -14.28
C ILE A 73 -7.20 2.53 -12.93
N ILE A 74 -7.38 3.32 -11.88
CA ILE A 74 -7.60 2.86 -10.51
C ILE A 74 -8.95 2.11 -10.36
N LYS A 75 -9.98 2.49 -11.12
CA LYS A 75 -11.29 1.80 -11.11
C LYS A 75 -11.42 0.67 -12.14
N ASN A 76 -10.36 0.35 -12.88
CA ASN A 76 -10.46 -0.67 -13.93
C ASN A 76 -10.46 -2.09 -13.33
N GLU A 77 -11.60 -2.78 -13.45
CA GLU A 77 -11.80 -4.16 -12.99
C GLU A 77 -10.72 -5.15 -13.46
N LYS A 78 -10.21 -5.00 -14.69
CA LYS A 78 -9.13 -5.86 -15.20
C LYS A 78 -7.83 -5.63 -14.43
N ILE A 79 -7.51 -4.37 -14.14
CA ILE A 79 -6.30 -3.99 -13.40
C ILE A 79 -6.41 -4.44 -11.95
N LEU A 80 -7.58 -4.26 -11.32
CA LEU A 80 -7.84 -4.75 -9.96
C LEU A 80 -7.64 -6.27 -9.85
N LYS A 81 -8.15 -7.05 -10.80
CA LYS A 81 -7.95 -8.51 -10.82
C LYS A 81 -6.49 -8.92 -10.99
N ILE A 82 -5.74 -8.22 -11.85
CA ILE A 82 -4.30 -8.47 -12.04
C ILE A 82 -3.54 -8.16 -10.76
N ILE A 83 -3.79 -7.01 -10.13
CA ILE A 83 -3.13 -6.63 -8.87
C ILE A 83 -3.48 -7.64 -7.77
N PHE A 84 -4.74 -8.07 -7.66
CA PHE A 84 -5.15 -9.09 -6.71
C PHE A 84 -4.37 -10.40 -6.91
N LEU A 85 -4.28 -10.88 -8.15
CA LEU A 85 -3.54 -12.11 -8.47
C LEU A 85 -2.06 -11.97 -8.10
N ILE A 86 -1.43 -10.84 -8.41
CA ILE A 86 -0.02 -10.56 -8.05
C ILE A 86 0.16 -10.60 -6.53
N ILE A 87 -0.72 -9.95 -5.76
CA ILE A 87 -0.64 -9.93 -4.29
C ILE A 87 -0.76 -11.35 -3.73
N ILE A 88 -1.71 -12.14 -4.22
CA ILE A 88 -1.87 -13.55 -3.77
C ILE A 88 -0.64 -14.38 -4.11
N LEU A 89 -0.09 -14.26 -5.32
CA LEU A 89 1.13 -14.96 -5.72
C LEU A 89 2.32 -14.55 -4.84
N LEU A 90 2.48 -13.27 -4.54
CA LEU A 90 3.52 -12.77 -3.65
C LEU A 90 3.32 -13.29 -2.21
N MET A 91 2.08 -13.36 -1.71
CA MET A 91 1.79 -13.91 -0.38
C MET A 91 2.13 -15.41 -0.30
N ILE A 92 1.77 -16.18 -1.33
CA ILE A 92 2.15 -17.60 -1.42
C ILE A 92 3.67 -17.71 -1.45
N TYR A 93 4.34 -16.98 -2.35
CA TYR A 93 5.79 -16.98 -2.45
C TYR A 93 6.47 -16.60 -1.13
N SER A 94 5.93 -15.62 -0.40
CA SER A 94 6.45 -15.23 0.91
C SER A 94 6.36 -16.36 1.96
N ARG A 95 5.41 -17.30 1.79
CA ARG A 95 5.27 -18.45 2.70
C ARG A 95 6.18 -19.62 2.35
N VAL A 96 6.34 -19.92 1.06
CA VAL A 96 7.06 -21.12 0.57
C VAL A 96 8.46 -20.83 0.02
N GLY A 97 8.79 -19.57 -0.21
CA GLY A 97 10.04 -19.15 -0.84
C GLY A 97 11.27 -19.34 0.07
N PRO A 98 12.46 -19.48 -0.52
CA PRO A 98 13.70 -19.56 0.24
C PRO A 98 14.01 -18.20 0.89
N ASN A 99 14.55 -18.24 2.11
CA ASN A 99 14.96 -17.04 2.87
C ASN A 99 13.84 -16.04 3.14
N THR A 100 12.57 -16.49 3.17
CA THR A 100 11.42 -15.59 3.46
C THR A 100 11.04 -15.52 4.93
N SER A 101 11.79 -16.23 5.78
CA SER A 101 11.61 -16.24 7.22
C SER A 101 12.51 -15.20 7.88
N ALA A 102 11.90 -14.35 8.70
CA ALA A 102 12.60 -13.46 9.62
C ALA A 102 12.11 -13.80 11.04
N ASN A 103 13.02 -14.11 11.95
CA ASN A 103 12.71 -14.46 13.34
C ASN A 103 11.66 -15.59 13.50
N GLY A 104 11.69 -16.58 12.60
CA GLY A 104 10.74 -17.72 12.60
C GLY A 104 9.39 -17.45 11.92
N ALA A 105 9.07 -16.20 11.57
CA ALA A 105 7.86 -15.85 10.84
C ALA A 105 8.13 -15.75 9.33
N HIS A 106 7.31 -16.43 8.53
CA HIS A 106 7.36 -16.37 7.07
C HIS A 106 6.42 -15.25 6.60
N GLY A 107 6.94 -14.31 5.84
CA GLY A 107 6.18 -13.10 5.50
C GLY A 107 6.99 -12.01 4.79
N TRP A 108 8.31 -12.12 4.83
CA TRP A 108 9.24 -11.13 4.27
C TRP A 108 9.90 -11.71 3.04
N ILE A 109 9.79 -11.03 1.89
CA ILE A 109 10.53 -11.42 0.70
C ILE A 109 11.80 -10.55 0.64
N PRO A 110 13.01 -11.15 0.73
CA PRO A 110 14.24 -10.39 0.57
C PRO A 110 14.41 -9.96 -0.89
N LEU A 111 14.64 -8.67 -1.10
CA LEU A 111 14.98 -8.06 -2.37
C LEU A 111 16.47 -7.67 -2.35
N PRO A 112 17.33 -8.34 -3.15
CA PRO A 112 18.75 -8.07 -3.19
C PRO A 112 19.04 -6.57 -3.41
N GLY A 113 19.80 -5.97 -2.49
CA GLY A 113 20.22 -4.56 -2.58
C GLY A 113 19.18 -3.50 -2.22
N ILE A 114 17.90 -3.86 -2.04
CA ILE A 114 16.81 -2.90 -1.76
C ILE A 114 16.27 -3.07 -0.34
N GLY A 115 16.28 -4.30 0.21
CA GLY A 115 15.79 -4.58 1.55
C GLY A 115 14.84 -5.77 1.55
N THR A 116 13.78 -5.71 2.35
CA THR A 116 12.73 -6.73 2.38
C THR A 116 11.39 -6.12 2.03
N ILE A 117 10.53 -6.86 1.36
CA ILE A 117 9.16 -6.46 1.03
C ILE A 117 8.16 -7.39 1.70
N GLN A 118 7.10 -6.83 2.27
CA GLN A 118 6.04 -7.59 2.93
C GLN A 118 4.75 -7.51 2.12
N PRO A 119 4.33 -8.57 1.41
CA PRO A 119 3.14 -8.53 0.55
C PRO A 119 1.85 -8.15 1.30
N VAL A 120 1.77 -8.47 2.59
CA VAL A 120 0.58 -8.18 3.42
C VAL A 120 0.34 -6.68 3.60
N GLU A 121 1.37 -5.83 3.53
CA GLU A 121 1.21 -4.37 3.61
C GLU A 121 0.41 -3.85 2.41
N PHE A 122 0.73 -4.34 1.22
CA PHE A 122 -0.01 -4.03 -0.01
C PHE A 122 -1.41 -4.63 0.01
N ALA A 123 -1.57 -5.85 0.55
CA ALA A 123 -2.87 -6.50 0.66
C ALA A 123 -3.88 -5.70 1.51
N LYS A 124 -3.44 -5.07 2.61
CA LYS A 124 -4.29 -4.22 3.46
C LYS A 124 -4.86 -3.04 2.68
N LEU A 125 -3.99 -2.29 1.99
CA LEU A 125 -4.39 -1.14 1.18
C LEU A 125 -5.27 -1.56 -0.01
N PHE A 126 -4.89 -2.65 -0.69
CA PHE A 126 -5.65 -3.18 -1.81
C PHE A 126 -7.05 -3.64 -1.40
N THR A 127 -7.20 -4.26 -0.23
CA THR A 127 -8.52 -4.71 0.27
C THR A 127 -9.48 -3.53 0.42
N VAL A 128 -9.04 -2.44 1.04
CA VAL A 128 -9.87 -1.23 1.21
C VAL A 128 -10.25 -0.66 -0.16
N TRP A 129 -9.29 -0.54 -1.07
CA TRP A 129 -9.51 -0.02 -2.41
C TRP A 129 -10.44 -0.91 -3.26
N PHE A 130 -10.25 -2.23 -3.23
CA PHE A 130 -11.05 -3.21 -3.94
C PHE A 130 -12.51 -3.20 -3.46
N LEU A 131 -12.72 -3.22 -2.14
CA LEU A 131 -14.05 -3.13 -1.56
C LEU A 131 -14.74 -1.81 -1.90
N ALA A 132 -14.01 -0.69 -1.83
CA ALA A 132 -14.53 0.61 -2.23
C ALA A 132 -14.95 0.63 -3.72
N SER A 133 -14.20 -0.04 -4.61
CA SER A 133 -14.55 -0.15 -6.03
C SER A 133 -15.83 -0.96 -6.24
N ILE A 134 -15.96 -2.11 -5.57
CA ILE A 134 -17.16 -2.95 -5.64
C ILE A 134 -18.39 -2.20 -5.14
N PHE A 135 -18.30 -1.58 -3.96
CA PHE A 135 -19.42 -0.86 -3.36
C PHE A 135 -19.81 0.37 -4.18
N SER A 136 -18.84 1.10 -4.74
CA SER A 136 -19.11 2.23 -5.64
C SER A 136 -19.92 1.83 -6.88
N ASN A 137 -19.75 0.61 -7.39
CA ASN A 137 -20.49 0.13 -8.57
C ASN A 137 -21.89 -0.41 -8.22
N ARG A 138 -22.13 -0.77 -6.95
CA ARG A 138 -23.42 -1.29 -6.46
C ARG A 138 -24.23 -0.26 -5.68
N GLN A 139 -23.79 1.00 -5.65
CA GLN A 139 -24.37 2.07 -4.85
C GLN A 139 -25.89 2.20 -5.04
N GLU A 140 -26.37 2.22 -6.30
CA GLU A 140 -27.80 2.35 -6.62
C GLU A 140 -28.62 1.10 -6.22
N GLU A 141 -28.00 -0.09 -6.21
CA GLU A 141 -28.68 -1.34 -5.86
C GLU A 141 -28.76 -1.50 -4.33
N ILE A 142 -27.72 -1.05 -3.62
CA ILE A 142 -27.67 -1.00 -2.16
C ILE A 142 -28.70 0.01 -1.64
N GLU A 143 -28.80 1.20 -2.25
CA GLU A 143 -29.77 2.23 -1.84
C GLU A 143 -31.23 1.76 -1.96
N LYS A 144 -31.53 0.86 -2.90
CA LYS A 144 -32.90 0.37 -3.14
C LYS A 144 -33.28 -0.89 -2.35
N ASN A 145 -32.32 -1.77 -2.04
CA ASN A 145 -32.61 -3.10 -1.48
C ASN A 145 -31.75 -3.46 -0.25
N ASP A 146 -31.04 -2.49 0.34
CA ASP A 146 -30.20 -2.55 1.54
C ASP A 146 -29.39 -3.87 1.66
N ILE A 147 -29.93 -4.86 2.38
CA ILE A 147 -29.24 -6.11 2.68
C ILE A 147 -29.40 -7.14 1.56
N GLN A 148 -30.52 -7.13 0.84
CA GLN A 148 -30.79 -8.13 -0.19
C GLN A 148 -29.89 -7.95 -1.43
N ALA A 149 -29.46 -6.72 -1.75
CA ALA A 149 -28.52 -6.46 -2.85
C ALA A 149 -27.10 -7.00 -2.58
N ILE A 150 -26.68 -7.02 -1.31
CA ILE A 150 -25.36 -7.52 -0.92
C ILE A 150 -25.30 -9.06 -1.06
N PHE A 151 -26.40 -9.75 -0.72
CA PHE A 151 -26.51 -11.21 -0.75
C PHE A 151 -27.22 -11.78 -1.98
N LYS A 152 -27.66 -10.95 -2.94
CA LYS A 152 -28.15 -11.40 -4.25
C LYS A 152 -26.98 -11.91 -5.10
N GLY A 153 -26.42 -13.03 -4.67
CA GLY A 153 -25.50 -13.83 -5.47
C GLY A 153 -26.22 -14.33 -6.71
N ASN A 154 -25.57 -14.16 -7.85
CA ASN A 154 -26.03 -14.62 -9.16
C ASN A 154 -26.68 -16.00 -9.09
N ASN A 155 -27.82 -16.12 -9.75
CA ASN A 155 -28.56 -17.32 -10.10
C ASN A 155 -27.76 -18.28 -11.02
N LEU A 156 -26.49 -18.56 -10.73
CA LEU A 156 -25.69 -19.58 -11.43
C LEU A 156 -26.26 -20.99 -11.24
N ILE A 157 -27.15 -21.20 -10.27
CA ILE A 157 -27.86 -22.46 -10.01
C ILE A 157 -29.18 -22.57 -10.81
N LYS A 158 -29.74 -21.49 -11.35
CA LYS A 158 -30.97 -21.55 -12.18
C LYS A 158 -30.72 -21.78 -13.67
N LYS A 159 -29.45 -21.92 -14.07
CA LYS A 159 -29.06 -22.11 -15.48
C LYS A 159 -28.36 -23.45 -15.74
N LEU A 160 -28.45 -24.36 -14.77
CA LEU A 160 -28.24 -25.81 -14.89
C LEU A 160 -29.59 -26.47 -14.67
#